data_AF-X0RW35-F1
#
_entry.id   AF-X0RW35-F1
#
_cell.length_a   1.000
_cell.length_b   1.000
_cell.length_c   1.000
_cell.angle_alpha   90.00
_cell.angle_beta   90.00
_cell.angle_gamma   90.00
#
_symmetry.space_group_name_H-M   'P 1'
#
loop_
_entity.id
_entity.type
_entity.pdbx_description
1 polymer ?
#
loop_
_entity_poly.entity_id
_entity_poly.type
_entity_poly.pdbx_seq_one_letter_code
_entity_poly.pdbx_strand_id
1 'polypeptide(L)'
;ADKQGVMRPNEQIETHLDYYEKLMIQNQLGPFPTSFVPTAFLHSFGKTSGHDISMAGMLKKRNVDYINTPFEDMFGSEKASHGIFGFDEGVITVDRGRDVLSWKSIGKIPNGELNGPTCGLHWPNLLHPNPEQNSEIVNGWVNFLKPYNDKPETLLATDSLSFRNQLIHHVCTKLQINETYIDIHFKEVDKLPNDPDRNEIIIKVVSKQNLIFDADLIKISNSKMLQQEDIKLYTLVLDRIPGNVKARIKYKISGYHKM
;
A
#
# COMPACT_ATOMS: atom_id res chain seq x y z
N ALA A 1 10.26 8.12 18.16
CA ALA A 1 11.57 7.88 18.77
C ALA A 1 12.42 9.13 18.60
N ASP A 2 13.61 9.20 19.20
CA ASP A 2 14.66 10.11 18.73
C ASP A 2 15.46 9.48 17.58
N LYS A 3 16.56 10.13 17.15
CA LYS A 3 17.43 9.64 16.07
C LYS A 3 18.19 8.35 16.44
N GLN A 4 18.25 8.01 17.72
CA GLN A 4 18.87 6.80 18.24
C GLN A 4 17.85 5.67 18.43
N GLY A 5 16.59 5.89 18.02
CA GLY A 5 15.53 4.92 18.19
C GLY A 5 14.97 4.87 19.60
N VAL A 6 15.36 5.77 20.52
CA VAL A 6 14.85 5.76 21.88
C VAL A 6 13.45 6.35 21.92
N MET A 7 12.51 5.62 22.51
CA MET A 7 11.15 6.10 22.71
C MET A 7 11.09 7.09 23.89
N ARG A 8 10.14 8.03 23.83
CA ARG A 8 9.78 8.80 25.03
C ARG A 8 9.12 7.86 26.05
N PRO A 9 9.12 8.21 27.35
CA PRO A 9 8.36 7.46 28.35
C PRO A 9 6.92 7.22 27.92
N ASN A 10 6.39 6.02 28.20
CA ASN A 10 5.06 5.60 27.72
C ASN A 10 3.96 6.60 28.10
N GLU A 11 3.99 7.16 29.31
CA GLU A 11 3.04 8.17 29.78
C GLU A 11 3.04 9.44 28.91
N GLN A 12 4.22 9.89 28.48
CA GLN A 12 4.31 11.04 27.59
C GLN A 12 3.73 10.72 26.21
N ILE A 13 3.98 9.51 25.69
CA ILE A 13 3.42 9.07 24.41
C ILE A 13 1.89 9.05 24.49
N GLU A 14 1.32 8.39 25.50
CA GLU A 14 -0.14 8.34 25.71
C GLU A 14 -0.73 9.74 25.84
N THR A 15 -0.10 10.62 26.63
CA THR A 15 -0.53 12.01 26.77
C THR A 15 -0.56 12.73 25.41
N HIS A 16 0.47 12.56 24.57
CA HIS A 16 0.46 13.16 23.23
C HIS A 16 -0.66 12.62 22.36
N LEU A 17 -0.93 11.31 22.41
CA LEU A 17 -2.01 10.68 21.65
C LEU A 17 -3.39 11.16 22.14
N ASP A 18 -3.58 11.33 23.44
CA ASP A 18 -4.80 11.90 24.03
C ASP A 18 -5.06 13.33 23.55
N TYR A 19 -4.03 14.18 23.53
CA TYR A 19 -4.18 15.54 23.03
C TYR A 19 -4.42 15.57 21.52
N TYR A 20 -3.78 14.68 20.76
CA TYR A 20 -4.03 14.57 19.33
C TYR A 20 -5.49 14.19 19.04
N GLU A 21 -6.02 13.19 19.74
CA GLU A 21 -7.43 12.78 19.63
C GLU A 21 -8.39 13.93 20.00
N LYS A 22 -8.11 14.65 21.10
CA LYS A 22 -8.89 15.83 21.50
C LYS A 22 -8.89 16.91 20.42
N LEU A 23 -7.75 17.18 19.79
CA LEU A 23 -7.65 18.15 18.71
C LEU A 23 -8.45 17.70 17.48
N MET A 24 -8.42 16.42 17.12
CA MET A 24 -9.23 15.90 16.01
C MET A 24 -10.72 16.08 16.27
N ILE A 25 -11.19 15.73 17.48
CA ILE A 25 -12.59 15.88 17.88
C ILE A 25 -13.00 17.37 17.89
N GLN A 26 -12.18 18.23 18.49
CA GLN A 26 -12.42 19.68 18.55
C GLN A 26 -12.58 20.30 17.17
N ASN A 27 -11.83 19.82 16.18
CA ASN A 27 -11.83 20.34 14.82
C ASN A 27 -12.71 19.51 13.85
N GLN A 28 -13.52 18.58 14.37
CA GLN A 28 -14.43 17.74 13.57
C GLN A 28 -13.72 16.95 12.45
N LEU A 29 -12.49 16.50 12.71
CA LEU A 29 -11.67 15.76 11.75
C LEU A 29 -11.94 14.24 11.74
N GLY A 30 -12.97 13.80 12.47
CA GLY A 30 -13.34 12.39 12.59
C GLY A 30 -12.65 11.66 13.75
N PRO A 31 -12.75 10.31 13.79
CA PRO A 31 -12.14 9.49 14.83
C PRO A 31 -10.62 9.43 14.67
N PHE A 32 -9.95 8.86 15.68
CA PHE A 32 -8.51 8.56 15.61
C PHE A 32 -8.19 7.74 14.34
N PRO A 33 -7.15 8.10 13.57
CA PRO A 33 -6.85 7.45 12.30
C PRO A 33 -6.35 6.01 12.51
N THR A 34 -6.65 5.12 11.56
CA THR A 34 -6.11 3.76 11.53
C THR A 34 -4.71 3.67 10.92
N SER A 35 -4.25 4.76 10.30
CA SER A 35 -2.91 4.88 9.70
C SER A 35 -2.09 5.97 10.38
N PHE A 36 -0.77 5.80 10.40
CA PHE A 36 0.14 6.72 11.07
C PHE A 36 1.42 6.99 10.28
N VAL A 37 1.79 8.27 10.15
CA VAL A 37 3.08 8.71 9.61
C VAL A 37 3.88 9.33 10.76
N PRO A 38 5.02 8.74 11.17
CA PRO A 38 5.82 9.28 12.25
C PRO A 38 6.33 10.69 11.94
N THR A 39 6.27 11.59 12.93
CA THR A 39 6.78 12.96 12.78
C THR A 39 8.27 12.94 12.47
N ALA A 40 8.66 13.65 11.40
CA ALA A 40 10.02 13.67 10.88
C ALA A 40 10.62 12.26 10.66
N PHE A 41 9.76 11.27 10.42
CA PHE A 41 10.12 9.86 10.24
C PHE A 41 10.88 9.23 11.41
N LEU A 42 10.83 9.87 12.60
CA LEU A 42 11.52 9.35 13.79
C LEU A 42 10.72 8.22 14.45
N HIS A 43 10.98 7.01 13.99
CA HIS A 43 10.34 5.78 14.45
C HIS A 43 11.38 4.70 14.78
N SER A 44 10.97 3.72 15.58
CA SER A 44 11.76 2.57 15.95
C SER A 44 10.94 1.31 15.71
N PHE A 45 11.49 0.35 14.97
CA PHE A 45 10.84 -0.92 14.72
C PHE A 45 11.16 -1.92 15.84
N GLY A 46 10.11 -2.41 16.49
CA GLY A 46 10.17 -3.29 17.64
C GLY A 46 10.41 -2.55 18.96
N LYS A 47 10.64 -3.33 20.02
CA LYS A 47 10.88 -2.81 21.37
C LYS A 47 12.25 -2.14 21.46
N THR A 48 12.31 -1.08 22.25
CA THR A 48 13.53 -0.28 22.48
C THR A 48 13.96 -0.42 23.94
N SER A 49 15.22 -0.07 24.24
CA SER A 49 15.75 -0.22 25.59
C SER A 49 14.91 0.53 26.63
N GLY A 50 14.49 -0.15 27.69
CA GLY A 50 13.64 0.43 28.74
C GLY A 50 12.14 0.41 28.47
N HIS A 51 11.69 -0.22 27.37
CA HIS A 51 10.27 -0.33 27.03
C HIS A 51 9.85 -1.77 26.75
N ASP A 52 8.79 -2.22 27.41
CA ASP A 52 8.20 -3.55 27.21
C ASP A 52 7.24 -3.64 26.03
N ILE A 53 6.97 -2.51 25.37
CA ILE A 53 6.06 -2.35 24.24
C ILE A 53 6.72 -1.47 23.18
N SER A 54 6.50 -1.77 21.90
CA SER A 54 6.99 -0.94 20.80
C SER A 54 6.13 0.31 20.60
N MET A 55 6.63 1.27 19.81
CA MET A 55 5.83 2.43 19.41
C MET A 55 4.60 1.98 18.62
N ALA A 56 4.75 0.97 17.76
CA ALA A 56 3.64 0.38 17.02
C ALA A 56 2.61 -0.26 17.97
N GLY A 57 3.06 -0.95 19.01
CA GLY A 57 2.21 -1.47 20.08
C GLY A 57 1.40 -0.40 20.81
N MET A 58 2.00 0.74 21.11
CA MET A 58 1.30 1.88 21.71
C MET A 58 0.24 2.44 20.77
N LEU A 59 0.56 2.60 19.48
CA LEU A 59 -0.37 3.08 18.46
C LEU A 59 -1.52 2.09 18.23
N LYS A 60 -1.26 0.78 18.31
CA LYS A 60 -2.27 -0.29 18.18
C LYS A 60 -3.39 -0.17 19.22
N LYS A 61 -3.09 0.29 20.44
CA LYS A 61 -4.10 0.56 21.47
C LYS A 61 -5.13 1.62 21.04
N ARG A 62 -4.81 2.44 20.04
CA ARG A 62 -5.67 3.47 19.43
C ARG A 62 -6.22 3.06 18.06
N ASN A 63 -6.24 1.75 17.76
CA ASN A 63 -6.68 1.18 16.47
C ASN A 63 -5.83 1.56 15.25
N VAL A 64 -4.60 2.03 15.46
CA VAL A 64 -3.64 2.14 14.36
C VAL A 64 -3.15 0.74 13.99
N ASP A 65 -3.32 0.37 12.74
CA ASP A 65 -2.90 -0.92 12.23
C ASP A 65 -1.94 -0.81 11.03
N TYR A 66 -1.61 0.43 10.64
CA TYR A 66 -0.71 0.75 9.53
C TYR A 66 0.21 1.93 9.85
N ILE A 67 1.52 1.74 9.64
CA ILE A 67 2.54 2.80 9.73
C ILE A 67 3.24 2.93 8.37
N ASN A 68 3.45 4.18 7.94
CA ASN A 68 4.13 4.51 6.70
C ASN A 68 5.33 5.42 6.98
N THR A 69 6.54 4.92 6.76
CA THR A 69 7.79 5.63 7.08
C THR A 69 8.93 5.11 6.20
N PRO A 70 9.91 5.93 5.79
CA PRO A 70 11.06 5.43 5.07
C PRO A 70 11.91 4.54 5.99
N PHE A 71 12.30 3.36 5.51
CA PHE A 71 13.11 2.44 6.32
C PHE A 71 14.55 2.91 6.52
N GLU A 72 15.07 3.71 5.59
CA GLU A 72 16.43 4.28 5.67
C GLU A 72 16.62 5.19 6.89
N ASP A 73 15.54 5.84 7.35
CA ASP A 73 15.56 6.74 8.51
C ASP A 73 15.02 6.08 9.81
N MET A 74 14.49 4.85 9.70
CA MET A 74 13.86 4.15 10.81
C MET A 74 14.87 3.30 11.57
N PHE A 75 14.96 3.50 12.89
CA PHE A 75 15.82 2.66 13.74
C PHE A 75 15.26 1.22 13.82
N GLY A 76 16.12 0.22 13.66
CA GLY A 76 15.71 -1.18 13.74
C GLY A 76 15.06 -1.72 12.45
N SER A 77 15.15 -0.99 11.33
CA SER A 77 14.53 -1.38 10.06
C SER A 77 15.03 -2.72 9.50
N GLU A 78 16.22 -3.17 9.91
CA GLU A 78 16.75 -4.50 9.57
C GLU A 78 15.89 -5.66 10.10
N LYS A 79 15.01 -5.39 11.07
CA LYS A 79 14.08 -6.38 11.64
C LYS A 79 12.79 -6.51 10.83
N ALA A 80 12.56 -5.67 9.82
CA ALA A 80 11.42 -5.80 8.94
C ALA A 80 11.56 -7.05 8.05
N SER A 81 10.58 -7.94 8.09
CA SER A 81 10.71 -9.32 7.59
C SER A 81 10.49 -9.50 6.08
N HIS A 82 9.98 -8.49 5.38
CA HIS A 82 9.54 -8.62 3.97
C HIS A 82 10.15 -7.57 3.03
N GLY A 83 11.31 -7.02 3.39
CA GLY A 83 12.05 -6.05 2.59
C GLY A 83 11.44 -4.65 2.62
N ILE A 84 10.24 -4.50 2.07
CA ILE A 84 9.51 -3.22 1.97
C ILE A 84 8.39 -3.08 3.01
N PHE A 85 8.17 -4.10 3.85
CA PHE A 85 7.32 -3.99 5.03
C PHE A 85 7.73 -5.00 6.11
N GLY A 86 7.20 -4.80 7.31
CA GLY A 86 7.28 -5.74 8.43
C GLY A 86 6.11 -5.56 9.39
N PHE A 87 5.95 -6.49 10.33
CA PHE A 87 4.96 -6.39 11.39
C PHE A 87 5.63 -6.13 12.74
N ASP A 88 5.22 -5.05 13.40
CA ASP A 88 5.63 -4.70 14.75
C ASP A 88 4.40 -4.75 15.67
N GLU A 89 4.36 -5.73 16.58
CA GLU A 89 3.22 -6.04 17.45
C GLU A 89 1.87 -6.19 16.70
N GLY A 90 1.95 -6.63 15.43
CA GLY A 90 0.81 -6.84 14.54
C GLY A 90 0.40 -5.60 13.73
N VAL A 91 1.04 -4.45 13.93
CA VAL A 91 0.87 -3.28 13.06
C VAL A 91 1.81 -3.42 11.86
N ILE A 92 1.29 -3.30 10.65
CA ILE A 92 2.15 -3.33 9.46
C ILE A 92 2.86 -2.00 9.32
N THR A 93 4.18 -2.04 9.18
CA THR A 93 5.02 -0.86 8.89
C THR A 93 5.60 -1.03 7.50
N VAL A 94 5.32 -0.07 6.62
CA VAL A 94 5.71 -0.10 5.20
C VAL A 94 6.78 0.93 4.93
N ASP A 95 7.81 0.51 4.20
CA ASP A 95 8.78 1.41 3.59
C ASP A 95 8.11 2.18 2.47
N ARG A 96 7.93 3.48 2.67
CA ARG A 96 7.23 4.34 1.71
C ARG A 96 8.09 4.70 0.50
N GLY A 97 9.42 4.58 0.60
CA GLY A 97 10.37 5.17 -0.35
C GLY A 97 10.62 6.65 -0.08
N ARG A 98 10.99 7.42 -1.11
CA ARG A 98 11.32 8.85 -1.01
C ARG A 98 10.27 9.72 -1.67
N ASP A 99 10.16 10.94 -1.16
CA ASP A 99 9.26 11.94 -1.71
C ASP A 99 9.80 12.50 -3.04
N VAL A 100 8.96 12.58 -4.07
CA VAL A 100 9.31 13.20 -5.37
C VAL A 100 9.51 14.72 -5.26
N LEU A 101 8.93 15.32 -4.23
CA LEU A 101 9.06 16.74 -3.95
C LEU A 101 9.39 16.95 -2.47
N SER A 102 10.22 17.96 -2.20
CA SER A 102 10.48 18.38 -0.83
C SER A 102 9.18 18.88 -0.17
N TRP A 103 8.98 18.55 1.11
CA TRP A 103 7.79 18.95 1.89
C TRP A 103 7.52 20.46 1.92
N LYS A 104 8.56 21.28 1.70
CA LYS A 104 8.49 22.75 1.64
C LYS A 104 8.29 23.32 0.22
N SER A 105 8.10 22.46 -0.80
CA SER A 105 7.86 22.91 -2.17
C SER A 105 6.41 23.36 -2.31
N ILE A 106 6.20 24.64 -2.62
CA ILE A 106 4.85 25.22 -2.75
C ILE A 106 4.40 25.11 -4.21
N GLY A 107 3.21 24.56 -4.45
CA GLY A 107 2.53 24.60 -5.74
C GLY A 107 3.36 24.07 -6.91
N LYS A 108 4.15 23.01 -6.69
CA LYS A 108 4.98 22.43 -7.75
C LYS A 108 4.28 21.24 -8.40
N ILE A 109 4.29 21.23 -9.73
CA ILE A 109 3.94 20.05 -10.51
C ILE A 109 5.07 19.02 -10.35
N PRO A 110 4.77 17.78 -9.93
CA PRO A 110 5.78 16.75 -9.74
C PRO A 110 6.42 16.33 -11.07
N ASN A 111 7.69 15.93 -10.99
CA ASN A 111 8.42 15.27 -12.08
C ASN A 111 9.33 14.19 -11.48
N GLY A 112 9.85 13.29 -12.32
CA GLY A 112 10.68 12.16 -11.90
C GLY A 112 9.89 10.85 -11.78
N GLU A 113 10.38 9.94 -10.95
CA GLU A 113 9.82 8.60 -10.79
C GLU A 113 9.58 8.28 -9.31
N LEU A 114 8.52 7.51 -9.03
CA LEU A 114 8.28 6.96 -7.71
C LEU A 114 9.25 5.80 -7.46
N ASN A 115 9.90 5.79 -6.31
CA ASN A 115 10.88 4.76 -5.94
C ASN A 115 10.40 3.87 -4.76
N GLY A 116 9.11 3.85 -4.49
CA GLY A 116 8.51 3.09 -3.42
C GLY A 116 7.01 2.89 -3.62
N PRO A 117 6.37 2.09 -2.76
CA PRO A 117 4.96 1.76 -2.87
C PRO A 117 4.03 2.93 -2.47
N THR A 118 4.56 4.02 -1.92
CA THR A 118 3.77 5.20 -1.54
C THR A 118 4.38 6.46 -2.13
N CYS A 119 3.54 7.33 -2.69
CA CYS A 119 3.95 8.67 -3.10
C CYS A 119 3.80 9.63 -1.92
N GLY A 120 4.92 10.18 -1.45
CA GLY A 120 4.86 11.25 -0.47
C GLY A 120 4.29 12.54 -1.02
N LEU A 121 3.29 13.07 -0.32
CA LEU A 121 2.60 14.29 -0.69
C LEU A 121 2.35 15.13 0.57
N HIS A 122 2.71 16.41 0.51
CA HIS A 122 2.53 17.35 1.60
C HIS A 122 1.60 18.48 1.18
N TRP A 123 0.87 19.06 2.13
CA TRP A 123 -0.07 20.15 1.84
C TRP A 123 0.50 21.27 0.96
N PRO A 124 1.71 21.81 1.23
CA PRO A 124 2.29 22.85 0.38
C PRO A 124 2.44 22.43 -1.09
N ASN A 125 2.66 21.13 -1.37
CA ASN A 125 2.84 20.65 -2.74
C ASN A 125 1.57 20.75 -3.59
N LEU A 126 0.39 20.86 -2.95
CA LEU A 126 -0.92 20.95 -3.61
C LEU A 126 -1.44 22.38 -3.72
N LEU A 127 -0.79 23.34 -3.05
CA LEU A 127 -1.31 24.69 -2.88
C LEU A 127 -0.52 25.65 -3.77
N HIS A 128 -1.20 26.23 -4.75
CA HIS A 128 -0.68 27.32 -5.54
C HIS A 128 -0.68 28.62 -4.69
N PRO A 129 0.34 29.49 -4.79
CA PRO A 129 0.36 30.77 -4.06
C PRO A 129 -0.85 31.67 -4.33
N ASN A 130 -1.40 31.59 -5.55
CA ASN A 130 -2.71 32.11 -5.92
C ASN A 130 -3.77 30.99 -5.84
N PRO A 131 -4.72 31.01 -4.89
CA PRO A 131 -5.70 29.94 -4.68
C PRO A 131 -6.57 29.60 -5.90
N GLU A 132 -6.86 30.57 -6.76
CA GLU A 132 -7.66 30.38 -7.98
C GLU A 132 -6.97 29.43 -8.98
N GLN A 133 -5.66 29.19 -8.82
CA GLN A 133 -4.86 28.32 -9.67
C GLN A 133 -4.56 26.95 -9.03
N ASN A 134 -5.14 26.62 -7.87
CA ASN A 134 -4.94 25.32 -7.22
C ASN A 134 -5.26 24.13 -8.15
N SER A 135 -6.29 24.27 -8.99
CA SER A 135 -6.68 23.24 -9.96
C SER A 135 -5.55 22.90 -10.95
N GLU A 136 -4.69 23.85 -11.30
CA GLU A 136 -3.53 23.59 -12.16
C GLU A 136 -2.56 22.60 -11.50
N ILE A 137 -2.26 22.84 -10.22
CA ILE A 137 -1.34 22.00 -9.45
C ILE A 137 -1.92 20.61 -9.22
N VAL A 138 -3.20 20.54 -8.84
CA VAL A 138 -3.91 19.27 -8.68
C VAL A 138 -3.94 18.47 -10.00
N ASN A 139 -4.23 19.12 -11.12
CA ASN A 139 -4.21 18.48 -12.44
C ASN A 139 -2.81 17.99 -12.82
N GLY A 140 -1.76 18.74 -12.47
CA GLY A 140 -0.37 18.30 -12.62
C GLY A 140 -0.08 16.99 -11.89
N TRP A 141 -0.52 16.87 -10.64
CA TRP A 141 -0.42 15.63 -9.85
C TRP A 141 -1.23 14.49 -10.44
N VAL A 142 -2.46 14.75 -10.89
CA VAL A 142 -3.29 13.73 -11.56
C VAL A 142 -2.59 13.20 -12.81
N ASN A 143 -2.07 14.08 -13.67
CA ASN A 143 -1.37 13.70 -14.89
C ASN A 143 -0.08 12.91 -14.60
N PHE A 144 0.60 13.22 -13.49
CA PHE A 144 1.79 12.50 -13.06
C PHE A 144 1.49 11.09 -12.53
N LEU A 145 0.45 10.94 -11.72
CA LEU A 145 0.13 9.66 -11.05
C LEU A 145 -0.69 8.72 -11.94
N LYS A 146 -1.63 9.24 -12.73
CA LYS A 146 -2.57 8.43 -13.53
C LYS A 146 -1.87 7.37 -14.41
N PRO A 147 -0.76 7.65 -15.11
CA PRO A 147 -0.08 6.66 -15.95
C PRO A 147 0.38 5.42 -15.17
N TYR A 148 0.71 5.52 -13.88
CA TYR A 148 1.09 4.36 -13.07
C TYR A 148 -0.05 3.34 -12.96
N ASN A 149 -1.32 3.77 -13.03
CA ASN A 149 -2.42 2.81 -12.99
C ASN A 149 -2.54 1.97 -14.28
N ASP A 150 -1.94 2.42 -15.38
CA ASP A 150 -2.05 1.77 -16.69
C ASP A 150 -0.79 0.93 -17.03
N LYS A 151 0.26 0.97 -16.19
CA LYS A 151 1.44 0.11 -16.35
C LYS A 151 1.18 -1.31 -15.83
N PRO A 152 1.83 -2.35 -16.38
CA PRO A 152 1.69 -3.73 -15.89
C PRO A 152 2.06 -3.94 -14.42
N GLU A 153 3.08 -3.23 -13.94
CA GLU A 153 3.74 -3.44 -12.65
C GLU A 153 3.22 -2.58 -11.50
N THR A 154 2.38 -1.57 -11.79
CA THR A 154 1.83 -0.66 -10.78
C THR A 154 0.32 -0.58 -10.85
N LEU A 155 -0.31 -0.20 -9.74
CA LEU A 155 -1.72 0.14 -9.65
C LEU A 155 -1.88 1.27 -8.63
N LEU A 156 -2.91 2.08 -8.79
CA LEU A 156 -3.27 3.08 -7.78
C LEU A 156 -4.35 2.47 -6.87
N ALA A 157 -4.00 2.29 -5.60
CA ALA A 157 -4.94 1.81 -4.59
C ALA A 157 -6.01 2.89 -4.30
N THR A 158 -7.24 2.45 -4.01
CA THR A 158 -8.37 3.35 -3.72
C THR A 158 -8.30 3.96 -2.33
N ASP A 159 -7.66 3.25 -1.41
CA ASP A 159 -7.53 3.62 0.01
C ASP A 159 -6.33 2.89 0.64
N SER A 160 -6.10 3.15 1.94
CA SER A 160 -4.97 2.53 2.67
C SER A 160 -5.15 1.03 2.92
N LEU A 161 -6.39 0.52 2.98
CA LEU A 161 -6.66 -0.90 3.23
C LEU A 161 -6.36 -1.73 1.98
N SER A 162 -6.95 -1.35 0.85
CA SER A 162 -6.67 -1.92 -0.47
C SER A 162 -5.17 -1.86 -0.80
N PHE A 163 -4.52 -0.73 -0.50
CA PHE A 163 -3.06 -0.58 -0.65
C PHE A 163 -2.30 -1.67 0.13
N ARG A 164 -2.55 -1.79 1.44
CA ARG A 164 -1.83 -2.76 2.29
C ARG A 164 -2.08 -4.19 1.86
N ASN A 165 -3.33 -4.54 1.57
CA ASN A 165 -3.70 -5.89 1.17
C ASN A 165 -3.02 -6.25 -0.16
N GLN A 166 -3.08 -5.34 -1.13
CA GLN A 166 -2.41 -5.55 -2.41
C GLN A 166 -0.88 -5.59 -2.29
N LEU A 167 -0.27 -4.79 -1.41
CA LEU A 167 1.17 -4.84 -1.13
C LEU A 167 1.58 -6.19 -0.53
N ILE A 168 0.82 -6.67 0.45
CA ILE A 168 1.01 -8.00 1.04
C ILE A 168 0.91 -9.07 -0.04
N HIS A 169 -0.10 -9.00 -0.90
CA HIS A 169 -0.25 -9.95 -1.98
C HIS A 169 0.91 -9.87 -2.98
N HIS A 170 1.34 -8.68 -3.36
CA HIS A 170 2.46 -8.47 -4.28
C HIS A 170 3.75 -9.13 -3.77
N VAL A 171 4.02 -9.08 -2.48
CA VAL A 171 5.26 -9.63 -1.89
C VAL A 171 5.13 -11.11 -1.52
N CYS A 172 3.98 -11.53 -0.99
CA CYS A 172 3.82 -12.86 -0.38
C CYS A 172 3.03 -13.87 -1.23
N THR A 173 2.29 -13.43 -2.24
CA THR A 173 1.55 -14.36 -3.13
C THR A 173 2.48 -14.88 -4.20
N LYS A 174 2.59 -16.21 -4.30
CA LYS A 174 3.39 -16.82 -5.39
C LYS A 174 2.49 -17.09 -6.59
N LEU A 175 2.91 -16.60 -7.74
CA LEU A 175 2.27 -16.85 -9.03
C LEU A 175 3.11 -17.83 -9.84
N GLN A 176 2.47 -18.86 -10.40
CA GLN A 176 3.09 -19.78 -11.35
C GLN A 176 2.29 -19.79 -12.65
N ILE A 177 2.88 -19.25 -13.71
CA ILE A 177 2.27 -19.18 -15.03
C ILE A 177 2.60 -20.48 -15.78
N ASN A 178 1.58 -21.10 -16.36
CA ASN A 178 1.66 -22.26 -17.23
C ASN A 178 1.01 -21.91 -18.56
N GLU A 179 1.07 -22.78 -19.57
CA GLU A 179 0.58 -22.46 -20.93
C GLU A 179 -0.90 -22.02 -20.99
N THR A 180 -1.74 -22.59 -20.13
CA THR A 180 -3.21 -22.42 -20.16
C THR A 180 -3.80 -21.91 -18.84
N TYR A 181 -2.98 -21.69 -17.82
CA TYR A 181 -3.45 -21.25 -16.51
C TYR A 181 -2.38 -20.57 -15.67
N ILE A 182 -2.82 -19.80 -14.69
CA ILE A 182 -2.03 -19.16 -13.64
C ILE A 182 -2.44 -19.81 -12.32
N ASP A 183 -1.49 -20.43 -11.63
CA ASP A 183 -1.68 -20.89 -10.26
C ASP A 183 -1.31 -19.75 -9.30
N ILE A 184 -2.17 -19.52 -8.31
CA ILE A 184 -2.03 -18.48 -7.28
C ILE A 184 -1.91 -19.17 -5.93
N HIS A 185 -0.84 -18.91 -5.19
CA HIS A 185 -0.56 -19.56 -3.91
C HIS A 185 -0.50 -18.54 -2.77
N PHE A 186 -1.40 -18.70 -1.81
CA PHE A 186 -1.60 -17.79 -0.67
C PHE A 186 -0.90 -18.23 0.62
N LYS A 187 -0.19 -19.37 0.60
CA LYS A 187 0.41 -19.98 1.80
C LYS A 187 1.23 -19.02 2.65
N GLU A 188 2.00 -18.11 2.06
CA GLU A 188 2.82 -17.16 2.85
C GLU A 188 1.99 -15.98 3.36
N VAL A 189 0.94 -15.56 2.62
CA VAL A 189 -0.02 -14.55 3.09
C VAL A 189 -0.77 -15.05 4.34
N ASP A 190 -1.15 -16.33 4.34
CA ASP A 190 -1.90 -16.97 5.45
C ASP A 190 -1.09 -17.10 6.75
N LYS A 191 0.23 -16.98 6.68
CA LYS A 191 1.10 -17.02 7.87
C LYS A 191 1.25 -15.65 8.53
N LEU A 192 0.89 -14.57 7.84
CA LEU A 192 1.13 -13.22 8.34
C LEU A 192 0.16 -12.90 9.48
N PRO A 193 0.62 -12.19 10.53
CA PRO A 193 -0.22 -11.83 11.66
C PRO A 193 -1.35 -10.88 11.23
N ASN A 194 -2.43 -10.89 12.00
CA ASN A 194 -3.66 -10.08 11.85
C ASN A 194 -4.37 -10.25 10.50
N ASP A 195 -5.62 -10.72 10.52
CA ASP A 195 -6.39 -11.04 9.32
C ASP A 195 -7.58 -10.09 9.10
N PRO A 196 -7.38 -8.81 8.72
CA PRO A 196 -8.48 -8.04 8.18
C PRO A 196 -8.51 -8.23 6.65
N ASP A 197 -9.45 -9.06 6.21
CA ASP A 197 -10.02 -9.09 4.84
C ASP A 197 -9.01 -9.02 3.68
N ARG A 198 -8.06 -9.95 3.63
CA ARG A 198 -7.11 -10.12 2.51
C ARG A 198 -7.69 -10.97 1.38
N ASN A 199 -8.98 -10.84 1.14
CA ASN A 199 -9.67 -11.67 0.16
C ASN A 199 -9.54 -11.11 -1.25
N GLU A 200 -9.50 -9.78 -1.38
CA GLU A 200 -9.33 -9.15 -2.68
C GLU A 200 -7.85 -9.13 -3.10
N ILE A 201 -7.57 -9.62 -4.31
CA ILE A 201 -6.28 -9.47 -4.97
C ILE A 201 -6.49 -9.01 -6.41
N ILE A 202 -5.70 -8.03 -6.81
CA ILE A 202 -5.65 -7.55 -8.19
C ILE A 202 -4.44 -8.17 -8.87
N ILE A 203 -4.66 -8.78 -10.03
CA ILE A 203 -3.58 -9.21 -10.92
C ILE A 203 -3.68 -8.51 -12.28
N LYS A 204 -2.52 -8.26 -12.87
CA LYS A 204 -2.39 -7.72 -14.21
C LYS A 204 -1.77 -8.75 -15.13
N VAL A 205 -2.42 -9.00 -16.26
CA VAL A 205 -1.98 -9.97 -17.27
C VAL A 205 -1.74 -9.22 -18.58
N VAL A 206 -0.53 -9.36 -19.12
CA VAL A 206 -0.15 -8.77 -20.40
C VAL A 206 -0.17 -9.84 -21.48
N SER A 207 -0.84 -9.58 -22.60
CA SER A 207 -0.89 -10.51 -23.73
C SER A 207 -1.02 -9.78 -25.06
N LYS A 208 -0.43 -10.34 -26.12
CA LYS A 208 -0.70 -9.90 -27.51
C LYS A 208 -2.04 -10.43 -28.03
N GLN A 209 -2.53 -11.50 -27.43
CA GLN A 209 -3.72 -12.22 -27.87
C GLN A 209 -4.93 -11.84 -27.02
N ASN A 210 -6.13 -11.97 -27.59
CA ASN A 210 -7.34 -11.82 -26.81
C ASN A 210 -7.48 -13.02 -25.86
N LEU A 211 -7.52 -12.77 -24.56
CA LEU A 211 -7.70 -13.81 -23.56
C LEU A 211 -9.11 -13.78 -22.97
N ILE A 212 -9.64 -14.96 -22.69
CA ILE A 212 -10.83 -15.18 -21.86
C ILE A 212 -10.36 -15.91 -20.62
N PHE A 213 -10.79 -15.45 -19.45
CA PHE A 213 -10.41 -16.02 -18.16
C PHE A 213 -11.57 -16.80 -17.55
N ASP A 214 -11.24 -17.90 -16.90
CA ASP A 214 -12.11 -18.70 -16.05
C ASP A 214 -11.35 -19.02 -14.76
N ALA A 215 -12.04 -19.19 -13.64
CA ALA A 215 -11.40 -19.31 -12.34
C ALA A 215 -11.91 -20.50 -11.55
N ASP A 216 -10.99 -21.13 -10.81
CA ASP A 216 -11.23 -22.26 -9.94
C ASP A 216 -10.69 -21.96 -8.55
N LEU A 217 -11.54 -22.15 -7.53
CA LEU A 217 -11.28 -21.79 -6.13
C LEU A 217 -10.95 -20.30 -5.88
N ILE A 218 -11.33 -19.43 -6.82
CA ILE A 218 -11.30 -17.96 -6.72
C ILE A 218 -12.36 -17.40 -7.66
N LYS A 219 -12.91 -16.22 -7.34
CA LYS A 219 -13.91 -15.56 -8.16
C LYS A 219 -13.28 -14.36 -8.87
N ILE A 220 -13.53 -14.21 -10.17
CA ILE A 220 -13.22 -12.97 -10.89
C ILE A 220 -14.41 -12.03 -10.68
N SER A 221 -14.27 -11.04 -9.81
CA SER A 221 -15.34 -10.07 -9.51
C SER A 221 -15.40 -8.95 -10.52
N ASN A 222 -14.27 -8.58 -11.10
CA ASN A 222 -14.19 -7.59 -12.15
C ASN A 222 -13.04 -7.89 -13.12
N SER A 223 -13.21 -7.51 -14.38
CA SER A 223 -12.17 -7.57 -15.38
C SER A 223 -12.23 -6.35 -16.28
N LYS A 224 -11.10 -5.66 -16.43
CA LYS A 224 -10.94 -4.56 -17.38
C LYS A 224 -9.82 -4.89 -18.35
N MET A 225 -10.00 -4.55 -19.62
CA MET A 225 -8.96 -4.67 -20.63
C MET A 225 -8.63 -3.26 -21.16
N LEU A 226 -7.34 -2.94 -21.17
CA LEU A 226 -6.80 -1.77 -21.85
C LEU A 226 -5.95 -2.25 -23.03
N GLN A 227 -6.20 -1.72 -24.21
CA GLN A 227 -5.40 -1.99 -25.40
C GLN A 227 -4.46 -0.82 -25.67
N GLN A 228 -3.17 -1.12 -25.80
CA GLN A 228 -2.13 -0.19 -26.22
C GLN A 228 -1.34 -0.86 -27.34
N GLU A 229 -1.48 -0.33 -28.56
CA GLU A 229 -0.89 -0.93 -29.77
C GLU A 229 -1.27 -2.42 -29.92
N ASP A 230 -0.26 -3.29 -30.01
CA ASP A 230 -0.40 -4.75 -30.14
C ASP A 230 -0.50 -5.47 -28.78
N ILE A 231 -0.47 -4.74 -27.67
CA ILE A 231 -0.47 -5.29 -26.31
C ILE A 231 -1.81 -5.02 -25.63
N LYS A 232 -2.32 -6.04 -24.95
CA LYS A 232 -3.53 -5.97 -24.13
C LYS A 232 -3.14 -6.19 -22.68
N LEU A 233 -3.55 -5.26 -21.82
CA LEU A 233 -3.39 -5.33 -20.38
C LEU A 233 -4.75 -5.64 -19.76
N TYR A 234 -4.86 -6.81 -19.13
CA TYR A 234 -6.02 -7.23 -18.37
C TYR A 234 -5.79 -6.97 -16.90
N THR A 235 -6.65 -6.19 -16.27
CA THR A 235 -6.70 -6.02 -14.81
C THR A 235 -7.85 -6.87 -14.29
N LEU A 236 -7.53 -7.91 -13.54
CA LEU A 236 -8.50 -8.83 -12.94
C LEU A 236 -8.56 -8.54 -11.44
N VAL A 237 -9.75 -8.22 -10.94
CA VAL A 237 -10.04 -8.17 -9.51
C VAL A 237 -10.58 -9.53 -9.11
N LEU A 238 -9.95 -10.12 -8.11
CA LEU A 238 -10.21 -11.49 -7.71
C LEU A 238 -10.63 -11.53 -6.25
N ASP A 239 -11.75 -12.18 -5.96
CA ASP A 239 -12.20 -12.46 -4.60
C ASP A 239 -11.75 -13.89 -4.23
N ARG A 240 -10.76 -13.98 -3.34
CA ARG A 240 -10.30 -15.24 -2.75
C ARG A 240 -11.44 -15.88 -1.95
N ILE A 241 -11.59 -17.19 -2.13
CA ILE A 241 -12.48 -17.99 -1.29
C ILE A 241 -11.72 -18.39 -0.02
N PRO A 242 -12.18 -17.99 1.19
CA PRO A 242 -11.49 -18.31 2.44
C PRO A 242 -11.18 -19.80 2.62
N GLY A 243 -10.05 -20.11 3.25
CA GLY A 243 -9.59 -21.48 3.48
C GLY A 243 -8.85 -22.14 2.31
N ASN A 244 -8.93 -21.59 1.10
CA ASN A 244 -8.13 -22.08 -0.03
C ASN A 244 -6.73 -21.46 -0.02
N VAL A 245 -5.70 -22.30 0.17
CA VAL A 245 -4.29 -21.88 0.11
C VAL A 245 -3.77 -21.75 -1.33
N LYS A 246 -4.56 -22.21 -2.30
CA LYS A 246 -4.24 -22.19 -3.73
C LYS A 246 -5.53 -21.94 -4.53
N ALA A 247 -5.41 -21.16 -5.60
CA ALA A 247 -6.44 -20.98 -6.61
C ALA A 247 -5.85 -21.03 -8.01
N ARG A 248 -6.69 -21.10 -9.03
CA ARG A 248 -6.28 -21.16 -10.43
C ARG A 248 -7.12 -20.26 -11.31
N ILE A 249 -6.45 -19.56 -12.23
CA ILE A 249 -7.10 -18.83 -13.32
C ILE A 249 -6.71 -19.52 -14.62
N LYS A 250 -7.67 -20.18 -15.26
CA LYS A 250 -7.52 -20.71 -16.61
C LYS A 250 -7.69 -19.57 -17.61
N TYR A 251 -6.96 -19.62 -18.71
CA TYR A 251 -7.17 -18.69 -19.81
C TYR A 251 -7.07 -19.39 -21.15
N LYS A 252 -7.79 -18.84 -22.14
CA LYS A 252 -7.77 -19.31 -23.52
C LYS A 252 -7.80 -18.15 -24.50
N ILE A 253 -7.29 -18.39 -25.69
CA ILE A 253 -7.32 -17.41 -26.78
C ILE A 253 -8.74 -17.29 -27.31
N SER A 254 -9.30 -16.09 -27.31
CA SER A 254 -10.59 -15.79 -27.91
C SER A 254 -10.49 -15.89 -29.43
N GLY A 255 -11.41 -16.63 -30.06
CA GLY A 255 -11.46 -16.82 -31.52
C GLY A 255 -10.80 -18.09 -32.06
N TYR A 256 -10.20 -18.93 -31.20
CA TYR A 256 -9.79 -20.28 -31.60
C TYR A 256 -11.00 -21.22 -31.56
N HIS A 257 -11.78 -21.27 -32.65
CA HIS A 257 -12.62 -22.43 -32.92
C HIS A 257 -11.70 -23.54 -33.42
N LYS A 258 -11.64 -24.67 -32.70
CA LYS A 258 -11.08 -25.90 -33.25
C LYS A 258 -11.83 -26.19 -34.54
N MET A 259 -11.16 -26.02 -35.69
CA MET A 259 -11.54 -26.71 -36.92
C MET A 259 -11.30 -28.20 -36.76
#